data_AF-A0A7C5RW32-F1
#
_entry.id   AF-A0A7C5RW32-F1
#
_cell.length_a   1.000
_cell.length_b   1.000
_cell.length_c   1.000
_cell.angle_alpha   90.00
_cell.angle_beta   90.00
_cell.angle_gamma   90.00
#
_symmetry.space_group_name_H-M   'P 1'
#
loop_
_entity.id
_entity.type
_entity.pdbx_description
1 polymer ?
#
loop_
_entity_poly.entity_id
_entity_poly.type
_entity_poly.pdbx_seq_one_letter_code
_entity_poly.pdbx_strand_id
1 'polypeptide(L)'
;MKKRNNFKRLTVIIISLNLLLYACILYAQQSDSDLIKSEVLQTEKQNIVQIQSDIASGPFEASLSIDTEPCKTWPPQCSNTGHSAYGASQANHNPIRINIQVLSKTGTPVTNLNFGNFNISCPLMPPSSIPLKKLECGDCFLSGGDGIYAFFVHPDPAYGNTFWRFGTHVCQVQVSTSKSKVVRVFAPFVIP
;
A
#
# COMPACT_ATOMS: atom_id res chain seq x y z
N MET A 1 -72.02 8.56 -1.53
CA MET A 1 -70.99 8.09 -0.56
C MET A 1 -69.97 7.07 -1.11
N LYS A 2 -70.24 6.29 -2.18
CA LYS A 2 -69.30 5.29 -2.74
C LYS A 2 -67.96 5.84 -3.30
N LYS A 3 -67.97 7.01 -3.95
CA LYS A 3 -66.75 7.63 -4.55
C LYS A 3 -65.66 8.02 -3.52
N ARG A 4 -66.04 8.40 -2.29
CA ARG A 4 -65.10 8.85 -1.25
C ARG A 4 -64.27 7.70 -0.65
N ASN A 5 -64.82 6.48 -0.64
CA ASN A 5 -64.10 5.28 -0.20
C ASN A 5 -63.09 4.77 -1.24
N ASN A 6 -63.38 4.96 -2.53
CA ASN A 6 -62.46 4.57 -3.61
C ASN A 6 -61.22 5.48 -3.64
N PHE A 7 -61.37 6.78 -3.36
CA PHE A 7 -60.26 7.71 -3.29
C PHE A 7 -59.30 7.37 -2.13
N LYS A 8 -59.84 7.08 -0.93
CA LYS A 8 -59.03 6.64 0.22
C LYS A 8 -58.27 5.34 -0.06
N ARG A 9 -58.90 4.36 -0.72
CA ARG A 9 -58.24 3.10 -1.12
C ARG A 9 -57.11 3.34 -2.12
N LEU A 10 -57.33 4.22 -3.10
CA LEU A 10 -56.31 4.57 -4.09
C LEU A 10 -55.10 5.27 -3.44
N THR A 11 -55.33 6.20 -2.51
CA THR A 11 -54.24 6.86 -1.76
C THR A 11 -53.41 5.86 -0.97
N VAL A 12 -54.05 4.90 -0.29
CA VAL A 12 -53.33 3.85 0.45
C VAL A 12 -52.52 2.97 -0.49
N ILE A 13 -53.07 2.57 -1.63
CA ILE A 13 -52.35 1.77 -2.64
C ILE A 13 -51.11 2.52 -3.16
N ILE A 14 -51.25 3.81 -3.49
CA ILE A 14 -50.14 4.62 -3.99
C ILE A 14 -49.04 4.77 -2.93
N ILE A 15 -49.40 5.02 -1.67
CA ILE A 15 -48.43 5.15 -0.58
C ILE A 15 -47.69 3.82 -0.36
N SER A 16 -48.41 2.69 -0.35
CA SER A 16 -47.81 1.36 -0.21
C SER A 16 -46.86 1.01 -1.36
N LEU A 17 -47.21 1.36 -2.60
CA LEU A 17 -46.35 1.17 -3.76
C LEU A 17 -45.08 2.02 -3.70
N ASN A 18 -45.18 3.29 -3.26
CA ASN A 18 -44.00 4.14 -3.10
C ASN A 18 -43.08 3.65 -1.98
N LEU A 19 -43.63 3.19 -0.86
CA LEU A 19 -42.84 2.60 0.23
C LEU A 19 -42.13 1.32 -0.22
N LEU A 20 -42.81 0.47 -0.98
CA LEU A 20 -42.21 -0.75 -1.53
C LEU A 20 -41.08 -0.42 -2.51
N LEU A 21 -41.31 0.55 -3.41
CA LEU A 21 -40.29 0.99 -4.36
C LEU A 21 -39.05 1.56 -3.64
N TYR A 22 -39.26 2.38 -2.61
CA TYR A 22 -38.17 2.93 -1.81
C TYR A 22 -37.37 1.85 -1.09
N ALA A 23 -38.04 0.86 -0.51
CA ALA A 23 -37.39 -0.30 0.11
C ALA A 23 -36.57 -1.11 -0.92
N CYS A 24 -37.08 -1.31 -2.14
CA CYS A 24 -36.35 -1.99 -3.20
C CYS A 24 -35.09 -1.22 -3.64
N ILE A 25 -35.17 0.11 -3.75
CA ILE A 25 -34.01 0.95 -4.10
C ILE A 25 -32.93 0.87 -3.02
N LEU A 26 -33.32 0.99 -1.74
CA LEU A 26 -32.37 0.88 -0.63
C LEU A 26 -31.71 -0.49 -0.57
N TYR A 27 -32.47 -1.56 -0.79
CA TYR A 27 -31.93 -2.93 -0.79
C TYR A 27 -30.94 -3.15 -1.94
N ALA A 28 -31.24 -2.65 -3.14
CA ALA A 28 -30.35 -2.73 -4.30
C ALA A 28 -29.04 -1.94 -4.08
N GLN A 29 -29.13 -0.73 -3.51
CA GLN A 29 -27.93 0.06 -3.18
C GLN A 29 -27.04 -0.62 -2.13
N GLN A 30 -27.65 -1.28 -1.15
CA GLN A 30 -26.93 -2.02 -0.12
C GLN A 30 -26.25 -3.27 -0.71
N SER A 31 -26.95 -4.04 -1.56
CA SER A 31 -26.39 -5.24 -2.18
C SER A 31 -25.21 -4.91 -3.10
N ASP A 32 -25.28 -3.82 -3.87
CA ASP A 32 -24.19 -3.40 -4.74
C ASP A 32 -22.96 -2.97 -3.93
N SER A 33 -23.16 -2.25 -2.81
CA SER A 33 -22.08 -1.86 -1.89
C SER A 33 -21.35 -3.07 -1.30
N ASP A 34 -22.11 -4.09 -0.88
CA ASP A 34 -21.55 -5.29 -0.27
C ASP A 34 -20.86 -6.20 -1.31
N LEU A 35 -21.40 -6.27 -2.54
CA LEU A 35 -20.76 -6.95 -3.67
C LEU A 35 -19.41 -6.31 -4.00
N ILE A 36 -19.37 -4.98 -4.17
CA ILE A 36 -18.13 -4.23 -4.45
C ILE A 36 -17.09 -4.46 -3.35
N LYS A 37 -17.48 -4.40 -2.07
CA LYS A 37 -16.54 -4.68 -0.95
C LYS A 37 -15.97 -6.09 -1.04
N SER A 38 -16.80 -7.08 -1.37
CA SER A 38 -16.38 -8.48 -1.49
C SER A 38 -15.39 -8.69 -2.63
N GLU A 39 -15.62 -8.07 -3.78
CA GLU A 39 -14.76 -8.17 -4.96
C GLU A 39 -13.41 -7.48 -4.73
N VAL A 40 -13.40 -6.32 -4.08
CA VAL A 40 -12.17 -5.62 -3.67
C VAL A 40 -11.35 -6.50 -2.72
N LEU A 41 -11.99 -7.05 -1.68
CA LEU A 41 -11.31 -7.92 -0.72
C LEU A 41 -10.77 -9.20 -1.36
N GLN A 42 -11.50 -9.77 -2.33
CA GLN A 42 -11.07 -10.97 -3.04
C GLN A 42 -9.91 -10.67 -3.99
N THR A 43 -9.93 -9.51 -4.65
CA THR A 43 -8.82 -9.03 -5.50
C THR A 43 -7.57 -8.76 -4.66
N GLU A 44 -7.71 -8.13 -3.50
CA GLU A 44 -6.61 -7.94 -2.54
C GLU A 44 -6.03 -9.28 -2.07
N LYS A 45 -6.89 -10.25 -1.72
CA LYS A 45 -6.44 -11.60 -1.34
C LYS A 45 -5.72 -12.32 -2.47
N GLN A 46 -6.26 -12.29 -3.70
CA GLN A 46 -5.62 -12.92 -4.86
C GLN A 46 -4.27 -12.27 -5.17
N ASN A 47 -4.19 -10.95 -5.09
CA ASN A 47 -2.93 -10.23 -5.21
C ASN A 47 -1.94 -10.69 -4.14
N ILE A 48 -2.33 -10.76 -2.85
CA ILE A 48 -1.48 -11.24 -1.75
C ILE A 48 -1.01 -12.70 -1.95
N VAL A 49 -1.85 -13.58 -2.49
CA VAL A 49 -1.47 -14.97 -2.76
C VAL A 49 -0.46 -15.07 -3.92
N GLN A 50 -0.67 -14.33 -5.00
CA GLN A 50 0.26 -14.30 -6.14
C GLN A 50 1.61 -13.68 -5.77
N ILE A 51 1.57 -12.66 -4.91
CA ILE A 51 2.71 -12.05 -4.23
C ILE A 51 3.56 -13.09 -3.50
N GLN A 52 2.93 -14.03 -2.78
CA GLN A 52 3.63 -15.07 -2.02
C GLN A 52 4.23 -16.16 -2.91
N SER A 53 3.60 -16.50 -4.03
CA SER A 53 4.11 -17.54 -4.94
C SER A 53 5.38 -17.13 -5.69
N ASP A 54 5.55 -15.85 -6.02
CA ASP A 54 6.72 -15.35 -6.76
C ASP A 54 8.01 -15.32 -5.90
N ILE A 55 7.88 -15.28 -4.56
CA ILE A 55 9.01 -15.36 -3.61
C ILE A 55 9.73 -16.71 -3.71
N ALA A 56 9.02 -17.80 -4.05
CA ALA A 56 9.50 -19.16 -3.82
C ALA A 56 10.45 -19.75 -4.89
N SER A 57 10.56 -19.15 -6.08
CA SER A 57 11.24 -19.77 -7.23
C SER A 57 12.73 -19.38 -7.41
N GLY A 58 13.24 -18.38 -6.67
CA GLY A 58 14.65 -17.97 -6.70
C GLY A 58 15.56 -18.84 -5.80
N PRO A 59 16.90 -18.71 -5.88
CA PRO A 59 17.83 -19.38 -4.94
C PRO A 59 18.11 -18.54 -3.68
N PHE A 60 17.41 -17.43 -3.54
CA PHE A 60 17.53 -16.50 -2.44
C PHE A 60 16.16 -16.36 -1.78
N GLU A 61 16.20 -16.04 -0.51
CA GLU A 61 15.06 -15.63 0.28
C GLU A 61 15.33 -14.22 0.76
N ALA A 62 14.27 -13.43 0.85
CA ALA A 62 14.37 -12.11 1.42
C ALA A 62 13.19 -11.87 2.37
N SER A 63 13.51 -11.29 3.52
CA SER A 63 12.56 -10.83 4.52
C SER A 63 12.71 -9.33 4.67
N LEU A 64 11.64 -8.63 5.02
CA LEU A 64 11.68 -7.18 5.18
C LEU A 64 10.94 -6.72 6.42
N SER A 65 11.30 -5.52 6.87
CA SER A 65 10.53 -4.73 7.83
C SER A 65 10.49 -3.28 7.38
N ILE A 66 9.42 -2.57 7.77
CA ILE A 66 9.25 -1.16 7.49
C ILE A 66 9.24 -0.39 8.81
N ASP A 67 10.00 0.69 8.82
CA ASP A 67 9.96 1.71 9.85
C ASP A 67 9.39 2.99 9.22
N THR A 68 8.21 3.40 9.67
CA THR A 68 7.53 4.61 9.17
C THR A 68 7.95 5.87 9.92
N GLU A 69 8.80 5.76 10.93
CA GLU A 69 9.25 6.87 11.76
C GLU A 69 10.77 7.03 11.83
N PRO A 70 11.54 6.76 10.76
CA PRO A 70 12.99 6.79 10.85
C PRO A 70 13.50 8.20 11.18
N CYS A 71 12.76 9.25 10.77
CA CYS A 71 13.10 10.63 11.06
C CYS A 71 13.00 11.03 12.54
N LYS A 72 12.35 10.23 13.39
CA LYS A 72 12.38 10.45 14.85
C LYS A 72 13.74 10.10 15.45
N THR A 73 14.50 9.22 14.81
CA THR A 73 15.72 8.62 15.38
C THR A 73 16.98 8.88 14.54
N TRP A 74 16.85 9.07 13.23
CA TRP A 74 17.96 9.20 12.29
C TRP A 74 17.83 10.45 11.40
N PRO A 75 18.62 11.51 11.67
CA PRO A 75 18.42 12.81 11.05
C PRO A 75 19.00 13.04 9.64
N PRO A 76 20.08 12.39 9.13
CA PRO A 76 20.69 12.82 7.86
C PRO A 76 19.71 12.75 6.69
N GLN A 77 18.93 11.68 6.61
CA GLN A 77 17.96 11.44 5.53
C GLN A 77 16.70 12.32 5.66
N CYS A 78 16.57 13.00 6.80
CA CYS A 78 15.43 13.85 7.17
C CYS A 78 15.82 15.34 7.28
N SER A 79 17.01 15.71 6.82
CA SER A 79 17.57 17.06 6.93
C SER A 79 17.34 17.95 5.69
N ASN A 80 16.76 17.41 4.62
CA ASN A 80 16.43 18.14 3.40
C ASN A 80 15.11 18.93 3.52
N THR A 81 14.90 19.89 2.60
CA THR A 81 13.72 20.77 2.59
C THR A 81 12.41 19.98 2.59
N GLY A 82 11.58 20.26 3.60
CA GLY A 82 10.25 19.69 3.81
C GLY A 82 10.21 18.32 4.51
N HIS A 83 11.35 17.82 4.97
CA HIS A 83 11.38 16.79 6.00
C HIS A 83 11.28 17.41 7.41
N SER A 84 10.76 16.64 8.36
CA SER A 84 10.63 17.01 9.77
C SER A 84 11.06 15.85 10.68
N ALA A 85 11.16 16.09 11.99
CA ALA A 85 11.50 15.06 12.97
C ALA A 85 10.33 14.12 13.35
N TYR A 86 9.25 14.10 12.56
CA TYR A 86 8.06 13.28 12.79
C TYR A 86 8.08 12.00 11.94
N GLY A 87 7.16 11.08 12.21
CA GLY A 87 6.92 9.95 11.29
C GLY A 87 6.35 10.41 9.95
N ALA A 88 6.44 9.55 8.95
CA ALA A 88 5.75 9.71 7.67
C ALA A 88 4.23 9.84 7.93
N SER A 89 3.63 10.90 7.42
CA SER A 89 2.19 11.19 7.60
C SER A 89 1.64 12.03 6.45
N GLN A 90 0.33 12.26 6.45
CA GLN A 90 -0.30 13.16 5.47
C GLN A 90 0.13 14.62 5.56
N ALA A 91 0.80 15.02 6.64
CA ALA A 91 1.22 16.40 6.89
C ALA A 91 2.67 16.66 6.44
N ASN A 92 3.39 15.64 5.98
CA ASN A 92 4.78 15.75 5.58
C ASN A 92 5.12 14.76 4.45
N HIS A 93 6.33 14.86 3.93
CA HIS A 93 6.87 13.90 2.96
C HIS A 93 8.06 13.12 3.53
N ASN A 94 8.08 12.93 4.85
CA ASN A 94 9.19 12.26 5.51
C ASN A 94 9.36 10.85 4.97
N PRO A 95 10.61 10.39 4.74
CA PRO A 95 10.84 9.06 4.25
C PRO A 95 10.42 7.99 5.26
N ILE A 96 10.02 6.84 4.73
CA ILE A 96 10.02 5.57 5.45
C ILE A 96 11.35 4.86 5.22
N ARG A 97 11.74 3.97 6.13
CA ARG A 97 12.90 3.10 5.99
C ARG A 97 12.43 1.68 5.74
N ILE A 98 12.94 1.08 4.66
CA ILE A 98 12.77 -0.33 4.36
C ILE A 98 14.04 -1.03 4.77
N ASN A 99 13.94 -1.97 5.71
CA ASN A 99 15.02 -2.89 6.05
C ASN A 99 14.74 -4.22 5.35
N ILE A 100 15.76 -4.81 4.76
CA ILE A 100 15.65 -6.08 4.05
C ILE A 100 16.85 -6.96 4.40
N GLN A 101 16.58 -8.21 4.75
CA GLN A 101 17.60 -9.24 4.88
C GLN A 101 17.53 -10.15 3.66
N VAL A 102 18.66 -10.39 3.01
CA VAL A 102 18.78 -11.24 1.81
C VAL A 102 19.70 -12.40 2.13
N LEU A 103 19.15 -13.61 2.11
CA LEU A 103 19.85 -14.86 2.39
C LEU A 103 19.80 -15.76 1.17
N SER A 104 20.78 -16.65 1.01
CA SER A 104 20.62 -17.82 0.17
C SER A 104 19.57 -18.75 0.76
N LYS A 105 19.03 -19.67 -0.05
CA LYS A 105 18.19 -20.77 0.46
C LYS A 105 18.88 -21.67 1.49
N THR A 106 20.21 -21.58 1.62
CA THR A 106 20.99 -22.28 2.64
C THR A 106 21.22 -21.43 3.90
N GLY A 107 20.59 -20.25 3.99
CA GLY A 107 20.71 -19.32 5.12
C GLY A 107 21.97 -18.46 5.11
N THR A 108 22.78 -18.49 4.05
CA THR A 108 24.02 -17.71 3.97
C THR A 108 23.71 -16.27 3.56
N PRO A 109 24.22 -15.26 4.29
CA PRO A 109 24.11 -13.86 3.90
C PRO A 109 24.55 -13.56 2.46
N VAL A 110 23.68 -12.90 1.70
CA VAL A 110 24.05 -12.34 0.39
C VAL A 110 24.66 -10.96 0.61
N THR A 111 25.98 -10.87 0.50
CA THR A 111 26.75 -9.64 0.75
C THR A 111 27.06 -8.87 -0.54
N ASN A 112 27.57 -7.64 -0.41
CA ASN A 112 28.01 -6.77 -1.51
C ASN A 112 26.91 -6.33 -2.49
N LEU A 113 25.64 -6.30 -2.06
CA LEU A 113 24.61 -5.61 -2.81
C LEU A 113 24.72 -4.10 -2.59
N ASN A 114 24.52 -3.35 -3.67
CA ASN A 114 24.50 -1.89 -3.67
C ASN A 114 23.08 -1.37 -3.94
N PHE A 115 22.90 -0.06 -3.83
CA PHE A 115 21.60 0.60 -4.03
C PHE A 115 20.91 0.27 -5.36
N GLY A 116 21.67 0.05 -6.43
CA GLY A 116 21.15 -0.32 -7.76
C GLY A 116 20.59 -1.74 -7.83
N ASN A 117 20.94 -2.61 -6.87
CA ASN A 117 20.39 -3.96 -6.79
C ASN A 117 18.94 -3.98 -6.28
N PHE A 118 18.45 -2.91 -5.66
CA PHE A 118 17.12 -2.84 -5.09
C PHE A 118 16.23 -1.94 -5.94
N ASN A 119 15.13 -2.48 -6.46
CA ASN A 119 14.09 -1.71 -7.11
C ASN A 119 12.81 -1.76 -6.28
N ILE A 120 11.99 -0.72 -6.33
CA ILE A 120 10.71 -0.66 -5.63
C ILE A 120 9.60 -0.25 -6.58
N SER A 121 8.44 -0.88 -6.42
CA SER A 121 7.21 -0.52 -7.13
C SER A 121 6.03 -0.74 -6.18
N CYS A 122 5.09 0.20 -6.11
CA CYS A 122 3.97 0.12 -5.17
C CYS A 122 2.64 -0.10 -5.90
N PRO A 123 2.26 -1.37 -6.17
CA PRO A 123 1.05 -1.68 -6.94
C PRO A 123 -0.25 -1.35 -6.22
N LEU A 124 -0.24 -1.29 -4.88
CA LEU A 124 -1.39 -0.87 -4.09
C LEU A 124 -1.02 0.35 -3.26
N MET A 125 -1.71 1.45 -3.48
CA MET A 125 -1.60 2.67 -2.71
C MET A 125 -3.00 3.29 -2.56
N PRO A 126 -3.25 4.11 -1.52
CA PRO A 126 -4.51 4.82 -1.39
C PRO A 126 -4.83 5.65 -2.65
N PRO A 127 -6.12 5.88 -2.98
CA PRO A 127 -6.49 6.71 -4.12
C PRO A 127 -5.83 8.08 -4.08
N SER A 128 -5.46 8.60 -5.25
CA SER A 128 -4.75 9.89 -5.39
C SER A 128 -3.38 9.96 -4.70
N SER A 129 -2.77 8.80 -4.40
CA SER A 129 -1.35 8.72 -4.05
C SER A 129 -0.49 9.01 -5.26
N ILE A 130 0.66 9.62 -5.02
CA ILE A 130 1.68 9.82 -6.03
C ILE A 130 2.68 8.65 -6.01
N PRO A 131 3.43 8.42 -7.10
CA PRO A 131 4.49 7.43 -7.12
C PRO A 131 5.48 7.64 -5.97
N LEU A 132 6.02 6.55 -5.43
CA LEU A 132 7.08 6.60 -4.45
C LEU A 132 8.43 6.42 -5.15
N LYS A 133 9.46 7.10 -4.63
CA LYS A 133 10.83 7.02 -5.11
C LYS A 133 11.77 6.62 -3.97
N LYS A 134 12.82 5.86 -4.30
CA LYS A 134 13.95 5.64 -3.38
C LYS A 134 14.74 6.95 -3.22
N LEU A 135 15.06 7.31 -1.99
CA LEU A 135 15.86 8.48 -1.70
C LEU A 135 17.33 8.23 -2.13
N GLU A 136 17.88 9.14 -2.92
CA GLU A 136 19.24 9.06 -3.47
C GLU A 136 20.13 10.08 -2.75
N CYS A 137 20.93 9.60 -1.80
CA CYS A 137 21.94 10.40 -1.10
C CYS A 137 23.04 9.48 -0.55
N GLY A 138 24.20 10.04 -0.14
CA GLY A 138 25.34 9.28 0.36
C GLY A 138 25.00 8.34 1.53
N ASP A 139 24.10 8.77 2.41
CA ASP A 139 23.69 8.02 3.61
C ASP A 139 22.29 7.39 3.49
N CYS A 140 21.69 7.39 2.29
CA CYS A 140 20.32 6.90 2.06
C CYS A 140 20.27 5.40 1.74
N PHE A 141 21.43 4.76 1.60
CA PHE A 141 21.57 3.32 1.47
C PHE A 141 22.58 2.82 2.49
N LEU A 142 22.19 1.81 3.24
CA LEU A 142 23.00 1.27 4.32
C LEU A 142 23.16 -0.22 4.12
N SER A 143 24.39 -0.69 4.28
CA SER A 143 24.70 -2.12 4.37
C SER A 143 25.09 -2.41 5.82
N GLY A 144 24.24 -3.17 6.51
CA GLY A 144 24.42 -3.52 7.92
C GLY A 144 25.34 -4.73 8.15
N GLY A 145 25.87 -5.34 7.09
CA GLY A 145 26.47 -6.68 7.17
C GLY A 145 25.41 -7.78 7.20
N ASP A 146 25.85 -9.05 7.18
CA ASP A 146 24.97 -10.23 7.32
C ASP A 146 23.74 -10.27 6.38
N GLY A 147 23.90 -9.69 5.19
CA GLY A 147 22.85 -9.64 4.18
C GLY A 147 21.73 -8.65 4.51
N ILE A 148 21.93 -7.81 5.53
CA ILE A 148 21.00 -6.76 5.96
C ILE A 148 21.32 -5.47 5.20
N TYR A 149 20.29 -4.91 4.61
CA TYR A 149 20.34 -3.64 3.89
C TYR A 149 19.18 -2.75 4.34
N ALA A 150 19.39 -1.45 4.30
CA ALA A 150 18.33 -0.48 4.50
C ALA A 150 18.38 0.62 3.44
N PHE A 151 17.21 1.06 3.00
CA PHE A 151 17.09 2.22 2.13
C PHE A 151 15.79 2.98 2.44
N PHE A 152 15.76 4.22 2.00
CA PHE A 152 14.65 5.13 2.31
C PHE A 152 13.78 5.36 1.09
N VAL A 153 12.48 5.49 1.33
CA VAL A 153 11.47 5.69 0.29
C VAL A 153 10.58 6.84 0.72
N HIS A 154 10.26 7.71 -0.22
CA HIS A 154 9.38 8.86 0.02
C HIS A 154 8.55 9.15 -1.23
N PRO A 155 7.48 9.96 -1.14
CA PRO A 155 6.70 10.33 -2.30
C PRO A 155 7.56 11.14 -3.28
N ASP A 156 7.45 10.83 -4.58
CA ASP A 156 8.31 11.39 -5.61
C ASP A 156 8.00 12.89 -5.85
N PRO A 157 8.94 13.80 -5.57
CA PRO A 157 8.72 15.24 -5.74
C PRO A 157 8.46 15.67 -7.18
N ALA A 158 8.76 14.83 -8.18
CA ALA A 158 8.46 15.12 -9.58
C ALA A 158 6.95 15.23 -9.88
N TYR A 159 6.08 14.72 -9.00
CA TYR A 159 4.64 14.65 -9.21
C TYR A 159 3.83 15.71 -8.44
N GLY A 160 4.47 16.74 -7.88
CA GLY A 160 3.78 17.83 -7.20
C GLY A 160 3.59 17.54 -5.71
N ASN A 161 2.35 17.51 -5.21
CA ASN A 161 2.04 17.32 -3.78
C ASN A 161 2.83 16.14 -3.21
N THR A 162 3.86 16.44 -2.42
CA THR A 162 4.85 15.46 -1.95
C THR A 162 4.36 14.68 -0.74
N PHE A 163 3.18 14.98 -0.21
CA PHE A 163 2.74 14.36 1.03
C PHE A 163 2.17 12.96 0.82
N TRP A 164 2.31 12.14 1.86
CA TRP A 164 1.71 10.82 1.86
C TRP A 164 0.18 10.91 1.86
N ARG A 165 -0.47 9.85 1.36
CA ARG A 165 -1.90 9.64 1.57
C ARG A 165 -2.12 8.73 2.75
N PHE A 166 -3.19 8.95 3.50
CA PHE A 166 -3.57 8.08 4.60
C PHE A 166 -3.99 6.71 4.06
N GLY A 167 -3.60 5.66 4.77
CA GLY A 167 -4.05 4.30 4.51
C GLY A 167 -2.94 3.34 4.13
N THR A 168 -3.36 2.17 3.66
CA THR A 168 -2.49 1.04 3.38
C THR A 168 -1.77 1.20 2.05
N HIS A 169 -0.45 1.05 2.09
CA HIS A 169 0.41 0.94 0.92
C HIS A 169 0.99 -0.47 0.89
N VAL A 170 1.13 -1.05 -0.30
CA VAL A 170 1.84 -2.30 -0.51
C VAL A 170 2.88 -2.07 -1.59
N CYS A 171 4.14 -2.13 -1.20
CA CYS A 171 5.27 -1.99 -2.11
C CYS A 171 5.97 -3.33 -2.34
N GLN A 172 6.26 -3.63 -3.60
CA GLN A 172 7.15 -4.71 -3.99
C GLN A 172 8.58 -4.20 -4.01
N VAL A 173 9.46 -4.83 -3.25
CA VAL A 173 10.91 -4.66 -3.33
C VAL A 173 11.47 -5.81 -4.16
N GLN A 174 12.07 -5.47 -5.29
CA GLN A 174 12.80 -6.40 -6.15
C GLN A 174 14.29 -6.31 -5.85
N VAL A 175 14.92 -7.41 -5.48
CA VAL A 175 16.37 -7.51 -5.29
C VAL A 175 16.97 -8.28 -6.46
N SER A 176 17.87 -7.64 -7.20
CA SER A 176 18.55 -8.21 -8.36
C SER A 176 20.02 -8.42 -8.04
N THR A 177 20.48 -9.67 -8.05
CA THR A 177 21.91 -10.00 -7.81
C THR A 177 22.71 -10.00 -9.12
N SER A 178 24.04 -9.93 -9.04
CA SER A 178 24.96 -9.95 -10.19
C SER A 178 24.85 -11.20 -11.09
N LYS A 179 24.11 -12.23 -10.66
CA LYS A 179 23.82 -13.45 -11.44
C LYS A 179 22.45 -13.43 -12.11
N SER A 180 21.88 -12.24 -12.36
CA SER A 180 20.55 -12.03 -12.95
C SER A 180 19.40 -12.69 -12.20
N LYS A 181 19.60 -12.99 -10.91
CA LYS A 181 18.58 -13.63 -10.07
C LYS A 181 17.82 -12.56 -9.33
N VAL A 182 16.50 -12.70 -9.38
CA VAL A 182 15.56 -11.74 -8.86
C VAL A 182 14.75 -12.39 -7.75
N VAL A 183 14.69 -11.75 -6.58
CA VAL A 183 13.69 -12.05 -5.55
C VAL A 183 12.81 -10.82 -5.37
N ARG A 184 11.52 -11.03 -5.15
CA ARG A 184 10.53 -9.95 -4.93
C ARG A 184 9.90 -10.17 -3.58
N VAL A 185 9.82 -9.15 -2.75
CA VAL A 185 9.19 -9.23 -1.44
C VAL A 185 8.24 -8.06 -1.29
N PHE A 186 7.07 -8.30 -0.71
CA PHE A 186 6.04 -7.28 -0.56
C PHE A 186 6.03 -6.71 0.84
N ALA A 187 5.84 -5.41 0.89
CA ALA A 187 6.09 -4.56 2.01
C ALA A 187 4.82 -3.75 2.31
N PRO A 188 3.87 -4.34 3.05
CA PRO A 188 2.68 -3.61 3.48
C PRO A 188 3.05 -2.66 4.63
N PHE A 189 2.52 -1.44 4.58
CA PHE A 189 2.61 -0.47 5.68
C PHE A 189 1.42 0.49 5.65
N VAL A 190 1.18 1.15 6.78
CA VAL A 190 0.10 2.13 6.94
C VAL A 190 0.70 3.48 7.25
N ILE A 191 0.25 4.50 6.54
CA ILE A 191 0.50 5.90 6.87
C ILE A 191 -0.68 6.43 7.70
N PRO A 192 -0.45 6.97 8.91
CA PRO A 192 -1.47 7.57 9.75
C PRO A 192 -1.87 8.99 9.34
#